data_AF-A0A2X3GSH2-F1
#
_entry.id   AF-A0A2X3GSH2-F1
#
_cell.length_a   1.000
_cell.length_b   1.000
_cell.length_c   1.000
_cell.angle_alpha   90.00
_cell.angle_beta   90.00
_cell.angle_gamma   90.00
#
_symmetry.space_group_name_H-M   'P 1'
#
loop_
_entity.id
_entity.type
_entity.pdbx_description
1 polymer ?
#
loop_
_entity_poly.entity_id
_entity_poly.type
_entity_poly.pdbx_seq_one_letter_code
_entity_poly.pdbx_strand_id
1 'polypeptide(L)'
;MDASTPDPLGGHLGRTASGELDGNFIDLPALHLASGTMPRLTVAALKENLMAAQRLMNSEGYASYTEGAMGSGGKNTREVGAAGDRAIAAYRELQDEGKLTARVSIAFYSAERGVQSCATLKRDLDSFDFSQFTDRDWLDCRTIKLFCDGVPTSHTAWMNQDYADRPGYRGRSVFGGPRRPRKHKLRRYSR
;
A
#
# COMPACT_ATOMS: atom_id res chain seq x y z
N MET A 1 23.70 -3.67 3.39
CA MET A 1 23.20 -2.92 4.57
C MET A 1 24.01 -3.41 5.77
N ASP A 2 24.32 -2.51 6.69
CA ASP A 2 25.12 -2.76 7.88
C ASP A 2 24.56 -1.97 9.08
N ALA A 3 25.20 -2.10 10.25
CA ALA A 3 24.79 -1.40 11.46
C ALA A 3 24.76 0.14 11.31
N SER A 4 25.51 0.72 10.37
CA SER A 4 25.55 2.17 10.13
C SER A 4 24.47 2.67 9.16
N THR A 5 23.75 1.76 8.50
CA THR A 5 22.75 2.11 7.48
C THR A 5 21.64 2.97 8.12
N PRO A 6 21.43 4.22 7.65
CA PRO A 6 20.43 5.10 8.26
C PRO A 6 19.01 4.65 7.91
N ASP A 7 18.06 5.04 8.77
CA ASP A 7 16.64 4.85 8.48
C ASP A 7 16.21 5.64 7.23
N PRO A 8 15.41 5.05 6.32
CA PRO A 8 14.80 5.80 5.25
C PRO A 8 13.74 6.76 5.80
N LEU A 9 13.53 7.89 5.11
CA LEU A 9 12.50 8.84 5.51
C LEU A 9 11.12 8.17 5.60
N GLY A 10 10.54 8.13 6.80
CA GLY A 10 9.21 7.55 7.05
C GLY A 10 9.21 6.03 7.25
N GLY A 11 10.37 5.37 7.25
CA GLY A 11 10.55 3.97 7.63
C GLY A 11 11.55 3.85 8.77
N HIS A 12 11.66 2.65 9.34
CA HIS A 12 12.65 2.35 10.37
C HIS A 12 13.24 0.95 10.15
N LEU A 13 14.55 0.82 10.32
CA LEU A 13 15.23 -0.46 10.35
C LEU A 13 15.37 -0.88 11.81
N GLY A 14 14.84 -2.06 12.15
CA GLY A 14 14.93 -2.59 13.51
C GLY A 14 16.38 -2.88 13.91
N ARG A 15 16.66 -2.68 15.20
CA ARG A 15 17.98 -2.86 15.78
C ARG A 15 17.89 -3.54 17.12
N THR A 16 18.84 -4.43 17.36
CA THR A 16 19.07 -5.04 18.66
C THR A 16 19.63 -4.02 19.64
N ALA A 17 19.71 -4.38 20.93
CA ALA A 17 20.27 -3.52 21.97
C ALA A 17 21.76 -3.18 21.74
N SER A 18 22.52 -4.01 21.01
CA SER A 18 23.90 -3.75 20.64
C SER A 18 24.05 -2.86 19.40
N GLY A 19 22.94 -2.46 18.75
CA GLY A 19 22.92 -1.60 17.57
C GLY A 19 22.95 -2.34 16.23
N GLU A 20 23.13 -3.66 16.24
CA GLU A 20 23.08 -4.50 15.04
C GLU A 20 21.67 -4.55 14.44
N LEU A 21 21.57 -4.61 13.11
CA LEU A 21 20.29 -4.79 12.42
C LEU A 21 19.66 -6.13 12.81
N ASP A 22 18.37 -6.12 13.15
CA ASP A 22 17.64 -7.32 13.61
C ASP A 22 16.83 -8.01 12.50
N GLY A 23 16.83 -7.44 11.29
CA GLY A 23 16.09 -7.93 10.13
C GLY A 23 14.66 -7.38 9.98
N ASN A 24 14.20 -6.54 10.91
CA ASN A 24 12.89 -5.91 10.81
C ASN A 24 12.92 -4.68 9.90
N PHE A 25 12.02 -4.65 8.92
CA PHE A 25 11.76 -3.50 8.05
C PHE A 25 10.40 -2.91 8.42
N ILE A 26 10.40 -1.78 9.13
CA ILE A 26 9.20 -1.18 9.70
C ILE A 26 8.71 -0.03 8.80
N ASP A 27 7.44 -0.12 8.41
CA ASP A 27 6.74 0.71 7.42
C ASP A 27 7.27 0.58 5.98
N LEU A 28 6.46 1.07 5.03
CA LEU A 28 6.66 0.88 3.59
C LEU A 28 8.03 1.40 3.07
N PRO A 29 8.56 2.57 3.50
CA PRO A 29 9.87 3.02 3.01
C PRO A 29 11.03 2.09 3.40
N ALA A 30 10.97 1.45 4.57
CA ALA A 30 11.97 0.47 4.98
C ALA A 30 11.82 -0.83 4.17
N LEU A 31 10.58 -1.34 4.03
CA LEU A 31 10.30 -2.53 3.23
C LEU A 31 10.79 -2.36 1.77
N HIS A 32 10.72 -1.14 1.23
CA HIS A 32 11.22 -0.83 -0.11
C HIS A 32 12.72 -1.07 -0.31
N LEU A 33 13.54 -0.97 0.74
CA LEU A 33 14.98 -1.28 0.65
C LEU A 33 15.23 -2.76 0.32
N ALA A 34 14.34 -3.65 0.79
CA ALA A 34 14.37 -5.06 0.45
C ALA A 34 13.56 -5.36 -0.83
N SER A 35 12.34 -4.86 -0.93
CA SER A 35 11.43 -5.17 -2.04
C SER A 35 11.88 -4.55 -3.37
N GLY A 36 12.63 -3.44 -3.33
CA GLY A 36 13.17 -2.78 -4.52
C GLY A 36 14.09 -3.68 -5.35
N THR A 37 14.78 -4.63 -4.70
CA THR A 37 15.73 -5.54 -5.37
C THR A 37 15.12 -6.86 -5.81
N MET A 38 13.89 -7.20 -5.38
CA MET A 38 13.29 -8.49 -5.75
C MET A 38 12.80 -8.47 -7.22
N PRO A 39 12.84 -9.63 -7.91
CA PRO A 39 12.33 -9.75 -9.27
C PRO A 39 10.87 -9.32 -9.40
N ARG A 40 10.54 -8.68 -10.52
CA ARG A 40 9.16 -8.31 -10.82
C ARG A 40 8.43 -9.47 -11.48
N LEU A 41 7.31 -9.89 -10.90
CA LEU A 41 6.45 -10.92 -11.50
C LEU A 41 5.92 -10.46 -12.87
N THR A 42 5.76 -11.43 -13.78
CA THR A 42 5.08 -11.23 -15.05
C THR A 42 3.57 -11.18 -14.83
N VAL A 43 2.82 -10.63 -15.78
CA VAL A 43 1.35 -10.65 -15.73
C VAL A 43 0.82 -12.09 -15.66
N ALA A 44 1.39 -13.00 -16.45
CA ALA A 44 1.03 -14.43 -16.40
C ALA A 44 1.22 -15.04 -14.99
N ALA A 45 2.37 -14.79 -14.34
CA ALA A 45 2.60 -15.28 -12.97
C ALA A 45 1.63 -14.66 -11.96
N LEU A 46 1.28 -13.38 -12.13
CA LEU A 46 0.28 -12.72 -11.30
C LEU A 46 -1.10 -13.35 -11.49
N LYS A 47 -1.52 -13.65 -12.72
CA LYS A 47 -2.79 -14.32 -13.00
C LYS A 47 -2.90 -15.66 -12.27
N GLU A 48 -1.85 -16.48 -12.31
CA GLU A 48 -1.83 -17.76 -11.58
C GLU A 48 -2.00 -17.57 -10.07
N ASN A 49 -1.29 -16.61 -9.48
CA ASN A 49 -1.40 -16.29 -8.06
C ASN A 49 -2.80 -15.77 -7.68
N LEU A 50 -3.38 -14.90 -8.51
CA LEU A 50 -4.71 -14.34 -8.29
C LEU A 50 -5.79 -15.42 -8.38
N MET A 51 -5.72 -16.31 -9.38
CA MET A 51 -6.64 -17.43 -9.48
C MET A 51 -6.48 -18.41 -8.30
N ALA A 52 -5.26 -18.64 -7.82
CA ALA A 52 -5.03 -19.47 -6.63
C ALA A 52 -5.65 -18.83 -5.37
N ALA A 53 -5.48 -17.53 -5.19
CA ALA A 53 -6.08 -16.79 -4.08
C ALA A 53 -7.62 -16.82 -4.16
N GLN A 54 -8.21 -16.61 -5.34
CA GLN A 54 -9.66 -16.69 -5.51
C GLN A 54 -10.21 -18.10 -5.26
N ARG A 55 -9.52 -19.16 -5.69
CA ARG A 55 -9.91 -20.55 -5.36
C ARG A 55 -9.95 -20.79 -3.85
N LEU A 56 -8.94 -20.32 -3.12
CA LEU A 56 -8.90 -20.41 -1.66
C LEU A 56 -10.03 -19.59 -1.02
N MET A 57 -10.25 -18.35 -1.48
CA MET A 57 -11.33 -17.52 -0.98
C MET A 57 -12.71 -18.15 -1.25
N ASN A 58 -12.91 -18.72 -2.44
CA ASN A 58 -14.16 -19.38 -2.79
C ASN A 58 -14.39 -20.66 -1.96
N SER A 59 -13.34 -21.42 -1.60
CA SER A 59 -13.50 -22.59 -0.73
C SER A 59 -14.00 -22.22 0.67
N GLU A 60 -13.73 -20.99 1.11
CA GLU A 60 -14.24 -20.41 2.36
C GLU A 60 -15.56 -19.62 2.16
N GLY A 61 -16.16 -19.67 0.96
CA GLY A 61 -17.45 -19.03 0.67
C GLY A 61 -17.37 -17.53 0.33
N TYR A 62 -16.17 -16.95 0.20
CA TYR A 62 -16.02 -15.57 -0.27
C TYR A 62 -16.27 -15.49 -1.78
N ALA A 63 -17.24 -14.66 -2.17
CA ALA A 63 -17.59 -14.39 -3.57
C ALA A 63 -17.28 -12.95 -4.02
N SER A 64 -16.77 -12.12 -3.10
CA SER A 64 -16.35 -10.74 -3.37
C SER A 64 -15.33 -10.28 -2.35
N TYR A 65 -14.37 -9.44 -2.77
CA TYR A 65 -13.37 -8.87 -1.87
C TYR A 65 -12.83 -7.52 -2.38
N THR A 66 -12.14 -6.81 -1.49
CA THR A 66 -11.43 -5.58 -1.82
C THR A 66 -9.93 -5.84 -1.82
N GLU A 67 -9.27 -5.50 -2.93
CA GLU A 67 -7.82 -5.44 -2.96
C GLU A 67 -7.34 -4.15 -2.30
N GLY A 68 -6.58 -4.31 -1.21
CA GLY A 68 -6.38 -3.24 -0.23
C GLY A 68 -5.37 -2.16 -0.61
N ALA A 69 -4.56 -2.38 -1.65
CA ALA A 69 -3.56 -1.42 -2.12
C ALA A 69 -3.00 -1.85 -3.49
N MET A 70 -3.65 -1.45 -4.58
CA MET A 70 -3.07 -1.58 -5.93
C MET A 70 -3.12 -0.25 -6.66
N GLY A 71 -2.05 0.12 -7.35
CA GLY A 71 -2.06 1.35 -8.13
C GLY A 71 -0.72 1.70 -8.74
N SER A 72 -0.72 2.80 -9.49
CA SER A 72 0.39 3.25 -10.34
C SER A 72 1.56 3.89 -9.58
N GLY A 73 1.64 3.65 -8.27
CA GLY A 73 2.64 4.25 -7.40
C GLY A 73 4.07 4.03 -7.93
N GLY A 74 4.61 5.06 -8.59
CA GLY A 74 5.99 5.16 -9.04
C GLY A 74 6.50 4.08 -9.99
N LYS A 75 6.04 4.02 -11.25
CA LYS A 75 6.73 3.27 -12.34
C LYS A 75 7.08 1.80 -12.00
N ASN A 76 6.18 1.04 -11.36
CA ASN A 76 6.46 -0.33 -10.88
C ASN A 76 7.62 -0.45 -9.87
N THR A 77 8.07 0.66 -9.27
CA THR A 77 9.18 0.65 -8.29
C THR A 77 8.71 0.23 -6.91
N ARG A 78 7.43 0.35 -6.62
CA ARG A 78 6.93 0.36 -5.25
C ARG A 78 6.95 -0.99 -4.54
N GLU A 79 6.29 -1.99 -5.12
CA GLU A 79 5.97 -3.23 -4.39
C GLU A 79 6.13 -4.41 -5.34
N VAL A 80 7.04 -5.32 -4.99
CA VAL A 80 7.13 -6.63 -5.61
C VAL A 80 5.94 -7.48 -5.19
N GLY A 81 5.38 -8.24 -6.13
CA GLY A 81 4.15 -8.99 -5.92
C GLY A 81 2.94 -8.35 -6.62
N ALA A 82 1.77 -8.46 -6.01
CA ALA A 82 0.46 -8.16 -6.61
C ALA A 82 -0.03 -6.70 -6.41
N ALA A 83 0.80 -5.76 -5.96
CA ALA A 83 0.35 -4.42 -5.56
C ALA A 83 0.55 -3.31 -6.63
N GLY A 84 1.01 -3.65 -7.85
CA GLY A 84 1.32 -2.68 -8.91
C GLY A 84 0.43 -2.76 -10.15
N ASP A 85 0.69 -1.90 -11.13
CA ASP A 85 -0.07 -1.82 -12.39
C ASP A 85 -0.18 -3.16 -13.14
N ARG A 86 0.84 -4.02 -13.02
CA ARG A 86 0.81 -5.37 -13.61
C ARG A 86 -0.26 -6.26 -13.01
N ALA A 87 -0.57 -6.10 -11.72
CA ALA A 87 -1.65 -6.86 -11.09
C ALA A 87 -3.02 -6.33 -11.52
N ILE A 88 -3.16 -5.01 -11.69
CA ILE A 88 -4.34 -4.43 -12.33
C ILE A 88 -4.54 -5.00 -13.73
N ALA A 89 -3.47 -5.06 -14.54
CA ALA A 89 -3.51 -5.69 -15.86
C ALA A 89 -3.89 -7.18 -15.78
N ALA A 90 -3.34 -7.94 -14.83
CA ALA A 90 -3.68 -9.34 -14.61
C ALA A 90 -5.17 -9.53 -14.27
N TYR A 91 -5.75 -8.70 -13.40
CA TYR A 91 -7.18 -8.73 -13.10
C TYR A 91 -8.04 -8.44 -14.32
N ARG A 92 -7.64 -7.45 -15.13
CA ARG A 92 -8.34 -7.11 -16.38
C ARG A 92 -8.29 -8.23 -17.41
N GLU A 93 -7.12 -8.81 -17.65
CA GLU A 93 -7.00 -9.96 -18.55
C GLU A 93 -7.82 -11.16 -18.05
N LEU A 94 -7.87 -11.41 -16.74
CA LEU A 94 -8.72 -12.46 -16.18
C LEU A 94 -10.21 -12.15 -16.34
N GLN A 95 -10.62 -10.88 -16.26
CA GLN A 95 -12.00 -10.46 -16.55
C GLN A 95 -12.34 -10.71 -18.01
N ASP A 96 -11.50 -10.24 -18.94
CA ASP A 96 -11.70 -10.39 -20.39
C ASP A 96 -11.72 -11.88 -20.79
N GLU A 97 -10.95 -12.73 -20.10
CA GLU A 97 -10.94 -14.18 -20.27
C GLU A 97 -12.10 -14.92 -19.58
N GLY A 98 -12.95 -14.22 -18.81
CA GLY A 98 -14.04 -14.84 -18.05
C GLY A 98 -13.57 -15.77 -16.92
N LYS A 99 -12.38 -15.54 -16.37
CA LYS A 99 -11.72 -16.40 -15.37
C LYS A 99 -11.80 -15.89 -13.94
N LEU A 100 -12.36 -14.70 -13.71
CA LEU A 100 -12.65 -14.24 -12.36
C LEU A 100 -13.76 -15.12 -11.75
N THR A 101 -13.53 -15.60 -10.53
CA THR A 101 -14.49 -16.41 -9.76
C THR A 101 -15.01 -15.66 -8.53
N ALA A 102 -14.60 -14.41 -8.35
CA ALA A 102 -15.12 -13.48 -7.35
C ALA A 102 -15.12 -12.05 -7.89
N ARG A 103 -16.02 -11.21 -7.34
CA ARG A 103 -16.08 -9.77 -7.65
C ARG A 103 -14.97 -9.04 -6.90
N VAL A 104 -14.25 -8.17 -7.59
CA VAL A 104 -13.06 -7.51 -7.05
C VAL A 104 -13.23 -6.00 -7.11
N SER A 105 -13.15 -5.36 -5.94
CA SER A 105 -13.04 -3.91 -5.85
C SER A 105 -11.61 -3.52 -5.52
N ILE A 106 -10.97 -2.75 -6.39
CA ILE A 106 -9.59 -2.31 -6.23
C ILE A 106 -9.58 -0.99 -5.46
N ALA A 107 -8.88 -0.96 -4.33
CA ALA A 107 -8.55 0.28 -3.65
C ALA A 107 -7.27 0.86 -4.27
N PHE A 108 -7.46 1.88 -5.12
CA PHE A 108 -6.40 2.60 -5.80
C PHE A 108 -5.44 3.24 -4.79
N TYR A 109 -4.17 2.88 -4.90
CA TYR A 109 -3.15 3.33 -3.99
C TYR A 109 -2.05 4.12 -4.70
N SER A 110 -1.93 5.41 -4.35
CA SER A 110 -0.93 6.32 -4.90
C SER A 110 0.12 6.70 -3.86
N ALA A 111 1.38 6.45 -4.19
CA ALA A 111 2.56 6.97 -3.49
C ALA A 111 3.87 6.61 -4.21
N GLU A 112 4.97 7.22 -3.75
CA GLU A 112 6.29 7.07 -4.35
C GLU A 112 7.27 6.56 -3.28
N ARG A 113 7.93 5.41 -3.53
CA ARG A 113 8.84 4.74 -2.58
C ARG A 113 8.26 4.59 -1.15
N GLY A 114 6.98 4.26 -1.06
CA GLY A 114 6.28 4.10 0.22
C GLY A 114 5.73 5.40 0.83
N VAL A 115 5.93 6.57 0.21
CA VAL A 115 5.55 7.88 0.77
C VAL A 115 4.37 8.48 0.03
N GLN A 116 3.29 8.79 0.77
CA GLN A 116 2.07 9.42 0.25
C GLN A 116 2.09 10.94 0.33
N SER A 117 1.55 11.58 -0.71
CA SER A 117 1.31 13.02 -0.72
C SER A 117 0.08 13.36 -1.57
N CYS A 118 -0.56 14.49 -1.28
CA CYS A 118 -1.65 15.01 -2.14
C CYS A 118 -1.17 15.27 -3.57
N ALA A 119 0.09 15.71 -3.74
CA ALA A 119 0.66 15.99 -5.05
C ALA A 119 0.83 14.70 -5.87
N THR A 120 1.31 13.62 -5.24
CA THR A 120 1.42 12.30 -5.88
C THR A 120 0.04 11.73 -6.21
N LEU A 121 -0.90 11.78 -5.26
CA LEU A 121 -2.26 11.32 -5.50
C LEU A 121 -2.92 12.07 -6.66
N LYS A 122 -2.83 13.40 -6.68
CA LYS A 122 -3.39 14.19 -7.78
C LYS A 122 -2.78 13.80 -9.12
N ARG A 123 -1.44 13.72 -9.20
CA ARG A 123 -0.74 13.33 -10.42
C ARG A 123 -1.20 11.96 -10.92
N ASP A 124 -1.27 10.99 -10.04
CA ASP A 124 -1.63 9.62 -10.41
C ASP A 124 -3.09 9.54 -10.86
N LEU A 125 -4.02 10.21 -10.15
CA LEU A 125 -5.42 10.32 -10.56
C LEU A 125 -5.63 11.02 -11.91
N ASP A 126 -4.84 12.05 -12.21
CA ASP A 126 -4.90 12.75 -13.49
C ASP A 126 -4.33 11.91 -14.66
N SER A 127 -3.47 10.93 -14.35
CA SER A 127 -2.74 10.13 -15.35
C SER A 127 -3.27 8.71 -15.57
N PHE A 128 -3.96 8.14 -14.58
CA PHE A 128 -4.42 6.77 -14.62
C PHE A 128 -5.77 6.67 -15.35
N ASP A 129 -5.84 5.80 -16.34
CA ASP A 129 -7.07 5.60 -17.12
C ASP A 129 -8.07 4.72 -16.35
N PHE A 130 -9.01 5.33 -15.63
CA PHE A 130 -10.09 4.60 -14.95
C PHE A 130 -11.19 4.09 -15.89
N SER A 131 -11.19 4.45 -17.18
CA SER A 131 -12.17 3.95 -18.15
C SER A 131 -11.92 2.49 -18.54
N GLN A 132 -10.72 2.00 -18.26
CA GLN A 132 -10.27 0.64 -18.54
C GLN A 132 -11.05 -0.47 -17.79
N PHE A 133 -11.88 -0.10 -16.81
CA PHE A 133 -12.80 -0.98 -16.08
C PHE A 133 -14.19 -0.92 -16.72
N THR A 134 -14.44 -1.85 -17.64
CA THR A 134 -15.61 -1.88 -18.53
C THR A 134 -16.81 -2.59 -17.89
N ASP A 135 -16.62 -3.78 -17.32
CA ASP A 135 -17.63 -4.50 -16.54
C ASP A 135 -17.39 -4.31 -15.04
N ARG A 136 -18.02 -3.27 -14.49
CA ARG A 136 -17.82 -2.82 -13.11
C ARG A 136 -18.55 -3.68 -12.07
N ASP A 137 -19.40 -4.61 -12.48
CA ASP A 137 -20.07 -5.53 -11.56
C ASP A 137 -19.14 -6.66 -11.11
N TRP A 138 -18.08 -6.92 -11.88
CA TRP A 138 -17.06 -7.93 -11.60
C TRP A 138 -15.71 -7.36 -11.18
N LEU A 139 -15.28 -6.24 -11.78
CA LEU A 139 -14.00 -5.61 -11.49
C LEU A 139 -14.12 -4.09 -11.52
N ASP A 140 -13.89 -3.44 -10.38
CA ASP A 140 -13.91 -1.99 -10.27
C ASP A 140 -12.66 -1.44 -9.60
N CYS A 141 -12.40 -0.14 -9.77
CA CYS A 141 -11.33 0.60 -9.10
C CYS A 141 -11.84 1.99 -8.70
N ARG A 142 -12.84 2.03 -7.80
CA ARG A 142 -13.51 3.28 -7.38
C ARG A 142 -13.09 3.78 -6.00
N THR A 143 -12.31 3.00 -5.26
CA THR A 143 -11.91 3.33 -3.89
C THR A 143 -10.50 3.87 -3.90
N ILE A 144 -10.20 4.90 -3.09
CA ILE A 144 -8.83 5.36 -2.85
C ILE A 144 -8.36 4.85 -1.50
N LYS A 145 -7.20 4.20 -1.46
CA LYS A 145 -6.53 3.80 -0.21
C LYS A 145 -5.58 4.89 0.28
N LEU A 146 -5.74 5.28 1.54
CA LEU A 146 -4.78 6.12 2.26
C LEU A 146 -4.30 5.38 3.51
N PHE A 147 -2.99 5.39 3.74
CA PHE A 147 -2.40 5.14 5.04
C PHE A 147 -2.27 6.48 5.76
N CYS A 148 -2.80 6.56 6.97
CA CYS A 148 -2.74 7.77 7.80
C CYS A 148 -1.56 7.70 8.77
N ASP A 149 -1.31 6.51 9.31
CA ASP A 149 -0.28 6.17 10.27
C ASP A 149 0.16 4.69 10.07
N GLY A 150 1.03 4.20 10.96
CA GLY A 150 1.47 2.80 10.95
C GLY A 150 0.62 1.90 11.85
N VAL A 151 1.24 0.91 12.50
CA VAL A 151 0.55 -0.07 13.35
C VAL A 151 0.98 0.02 14.82
N PRO A 152 0.11 -0.33 15.79
CA PRO A 152 0.45 -0.24 17.20
C PRO A 152 1.63 -1.12 17.64
N THR A 153 1.77 -2.30 17.04
CA THR A 153 2.80 -3.29 17.43
C THR A 153 4.23 -2.84 17.10
N SER A 154 4.40 -1.93 16.16
CA SER A 154 5.69 -1.29 15.83
C SER A 154 5.80 0.13 16.40
N HIS A 155 4.87 0.53 17.26
CA HIS A 155 4.70 1.87 17.79
C HIS A 155 4.54 2.96 16.72
N THR A 156 4.20 2.62 15.47
CA THR A 156 4.09 3.61 14.38
C THR A 156 2.69 4.16 14.18
N ALA A 157 1.65 3.54 14.76
CA ALA A 157 0.31 4.12 14.80
C ALA A 157 0.28 5.43 15.61
N TRP A 158 -0.50 6.41 15.16
CA TRP A 158 -0.53 7.76 15.70
C TRP A 158 -1.57 7.87 16.82
N MET A 159 -1.10 7.72 18.06
CA MET A 159 -1.93 7.58 19.24
C MET A 159 -2.28 8.95 19.86
N ASN A 160 -3.44 9.03 20.52
CA ASN A 160 -3.85 10.24 21.25
C ASN A 160 -3.06 10.42 22.56
N GLN A 161 -2.55 9.34 23.16
CA GLN A 161 -1.70 9.28 24.33
C GLN A 161 -0.40 8.55 24.01
N ASP A 162 0.53 8.58 24.96
CA ASP A 162 1.77 7.82 24.86
C ASP A 162 1.45 6.31 24.83
N TYR A 163 2.28 5.55 24.13
CA TYR A 163 2.25 4.11 24.25
C TYR A 163 2.57 3.70 25.70
N ALA A 164 1.81 2.75 26.24
CA ALA A 164 1.92 2.36 27.65
C ALA A 164 3.33 1.83 28.01
N ASP A 165 3.96 1.14 27.06
CA ASP A 165 5.31 0.57 27.15
C ASP A 165 6.40 1.52 26.60
N ARG A 166 6.01 2.70 26.08
CA ARG A 166 6.94 3.69 25.54
C ARG A 166 6.48 5.13 25.86
N PRO A 167 6.59 5.56 27.14
CA PRO A 167 6.27 6.93 27.54
C PRO A 167 7.04 7.97 26.71
N GLY A 168 6.39 9.10 26.42
CA GLY A 168 6.93 10.17 25.58
C GLY A 168 6.83 9.94 24.07
N TYR A 169 6.34 8.77 23.61
CA TYR A 169 6.19 8.45 22.20
C TYR A 169 4.74 8.14 21.83
N ARG A 170 4.26 8.72 20.73
CA ARG A 170 2.86 8.60 20.25
C ARG A 170 2.75 8.12 18.80
N GLY A 171 3.84 7.57 18.25
CA GLY A 171 3.93 7.22 16.82
C GLY A 171 3.95 8.43 15.90
N ARG A 172 3.53 8.25 14.64
CA ARG A 172 3.67 9.29 13.59
C ARG A 172 2.57 9.21 12.53
N SER A 173 2.25 10.35 11.94
CA SER A 173 1.50 10.40 10.67
C SER A 173 2.41 9.99 9.51
N VAL A 174 1.90 9.17 8.59
CA VAL A 174 2.56 8.87 7.31
C VAL A 174 2.08 9.80 6.19
N PHE A 175 0.95 10.49 6.38
CA PHE A 175 0.40 11.45 5.41
C PHE A 175 0.71 12.89 5.83
N GLY A 176 1.34 13.68 4.95
CA GLY A 176 1.60 15.11 5.21
C GLY A 176 2.86 15.44 6.03
N GLY A 177 3.74 14.45 6.28
CA GLY A 177 5.05 14.64 6.92
C GLY A 177 5.05 14.51 8.46
N PRO A 178 6.24 14.47 9.09
CA PRO A 178 6.41 14.09 10.51
C PRO A 178 5.96 15.15 11.52
N ARG A 179 5.59 16.35 11.06
CA ARG A 179 5.10 17.43 11.93
C ARG A 179 3.60 17.56 11.77
N ARG A 180 2.89 17.59 12.89
CA ARG A 180 1.48 17.99 12.95
C ARG A 180 1.31 19.25 12.10
N PRO A 181 0.49 19.25 11.03
CA PRO A 181 0.26 20.47 10.28
C PRO A 181 -0.25 21.52 11.26
N ARG A 182 0.42 22.67 11.35
CA ARG A 182 -0.12 23.83 12.08
C ARG A 182 -1.53 24.05 11.55
N LYS A 183 -2.53 23.82 12.42
CA LYS A 183 -3.99 23.93 12.19
C LYS A 183 -4.32 24.49 10.80
N HIS A 184 -4.23 23.67 9.76
CA HIS A 184 -4.95 23.99 8.54
C HIS A 184 -6.39 23.67 8.91
N LYS A 185 -7.14 24.72 9.23
CA LYS A 185 -8.60 24.64 9.37
C LYS A 185 -9.08 23.86 8.16
N LEU A 186 -9.60 22.65 8.35
CA LEU A 186 -10.50 22.05 7.39
C LEU A 186 -11.56 23.12 7.14
N ARG A 187 -11.46 23.83 6.01
CA ARG A 187 -12.54 24.68 5.53
C ARG A 187 -13.69 23.71 5.34
N ARG A 188 -14.65 23.74 6.27
CA ARG A 188 -15.95 23.11 6.07
C ARG A 188 -16.46 23.67 4.74
N TYR A 189 -16.51 22.83 3.72
CA TYR A 189 -17.40 23.07 2.61
C TYR A 189 -18.82 22.85 3.17
N SER A 190 -19.42 23.93 3.66
CA SER A 190 -20.87 23.99 3.82
C SER A 190 -21.47 23.92 2.41
N ARG A 191 -22.37 22.96 2.21
CA ARG A 191 -23.29 22.96 1.06
C ARG A 191 -24.16 24.20 1.09
#